data_AF-A0A7Y3CTL6-F1
#
_entry.id   AF-A0A7Y3CTL6-F1
#
_cell.length_a   1.000
_cell.length_b   1.000
_cell.length_c   1.000
_cell.angle_alpha   90.00
_cell.angle_beta   90.00
_cell.angle_gamma   90.00
#
_symmetry.space_group_name_H-M   'P 1'
#
loop_
_entity.id
_entity.type
_entity.pdbx_description
1 polymer ?
#
loop_
_entity_poly.entity_id
_entity_poly.type
_entity_poly.pdbx_seq_one_letter_code
_entity_poly.pdbx_strand_id
1 'polypeptide(L)'
;MKPESVTGAWEQYRQALRNRVTPVTWQTWLEPLDYLDEDGDTLTMSTPSEFHLQWVNDKYSSLLTQLAVDIYDTARVRLEARPNGDAAASDVIEEEAPHETAEPTPGSEPSAAPKYSFENFIVGPSNRFAYAAAMAVAEQPGKHYNPLFIYGSAGLGKTHLLHSVAAQSRELNPALVMRYVTSEEFFNDFVDGIRRKRMDEFKNRYRRIDILLLDDVQFFEGKEQILEEFFHTFNTLHQAGSQLVISSDRHTRHLSTLEDRLRSRF
;
A
#
# COMPACT_ATOMS: atom_id res chain seq x y z
N MET A 1 4.83 -37.06 10.50
CA MET A 1 5.02 -37.55 9.12
C MET A 1 3.83 -37.07 8.30
N LYS A 2 3.98 -36.03 7.49
CA LYS A 2 2.91 -35.63 6.54
C LYS A 2 3.02 -36.58 5.32
N PRO A 3 1.93 -37.21 4.87
CA PRO A 3 1.97 -38.21 3.79
C PRO A 3 2.38 -37.56 2.45
N GLU A 4 3.22 -38.27 1.67
CA GLU A 4 3.84 -37.79 0.43
C GLU A 4 2.84 -37.36 -0.66
N SER A 5 1.56 -37.77 -0.57
CA SER A 5 0.50 -37.39 -1.51
C SER A 5 0.01 -35.94 -1.34
N VAL A 6 0.08 -35.38 -0.13
CA VAL A 6 -0.46 -34.03 0.19
C VAL A 6 0.46 -32.93 -0.33
N THR A 7 1.77 -33.17 -0.34
CA THR A 7 2.77 -32.21 -0.83
C THR A 7 2.66 -31.98 -2.34
N GLY A 8 2.28 -33.00 -3.11
CA GLY A 8 2.15 -32.91 -4.57
C GLY A 8 0.93 -32.10 -5.04
N ALA A 9 -0.24 -32.34 -4.43
CA ALA A 9 -1.46 -31.60 -4.74
C ALA A 9 -1.33 -30.10 -4.40
N TRP A 10 -0.62 -29.79 -3.30
CA TRP A 10 -0.37 -28.40 -2.89
C TRP A 10 0.52 -27.64 -3.86
N GLU A 11 1.61 -28.26 -4.32
CA GLU A 11 2.50 -27.64 -5.30
C GLU A 11 1.77 -27.38 -6.63
N GLN A 12 0.93 -28.33 -7.05
CA GLN A 12 0.08 -28.19 -8.24
C GLN A 12 -0.93 -27.04 -8.09
N TYR A 13 -1.55 -26.90 -6.92
CA TYR A 13 -2.47 -25.82 -6.59
C TYR A 13 -1.77 -24.45 -6.60
N ARG A 14 -0.58 -24.34 -6.00
CA ARG A 14 0.25 -23.13 -6.05
C ARG A 14 0.64 -22.76 -7.48
N GLN A 15 1.03 -23.75 -8.29
CA GLN A 15 1.39 -23.52 -9.69
C GLN A 15 0.20 -23.05 -10.53
N ALA A 16 -0.98 -23.61 -10.30
CA ALA A 16 -2.22 -23.19 -10.97
C ALA A 16 -2.62 -21.75 -10.57
N LEU A 17 -2.49 -21.39 -9.30
CA LEU A 17 -2.68 -20.01 -8.83
C LEU A 17 -1.70 -19.05 -9.50
N ARG A 18 -0.41 -19.39 -9.50
CA ARG A 18 0.65 -18.56 -10.10
C ARG A 18 0.41 -18.25 -11.57
N ASN A 19 -0.14 -19.20 -12.32
CA ASN A 19 -0.44 -19.03 -13.75
C ASN A 19 -1.69 -18.16 -14.02
N ARG A 20 -2.51 -17.89 -13.01
CA ARG A 20 -3.76 -17.11 -13.12
C ARG A 20 -3.67 -15.70 -12.56
N VAL A 21 -2.53 -15.30 -12.00
CA VAL A 21 -2.33 -13.97 -11.42
C VAL A 21 -1.05 -13.32 -11.93
N THR A 22 -0.91 -12.01 -11.71
CA THR A 22 0.32 -11.30 -12.02
C THR A 22 1.47 -11.76 -11.10
N PRO A 23 2.75 -11.66 -11.53
CA PRO A 23 3.90 -12.03 -10.71
C PRO A 23 3.92 -11.31 -9.34
N VAL A 24 3.49 -10.05 -9.33
CA VAL A 24 3.39 -9.21 -8.13
C VAL A 24 2.30 -9.73 -7.19
N THR A 25 1.11 -10.03 -7.72
CA THR A 25 0.01 -10.62 -6.94
C THR A 25 0.44 -11.94 -6.29
N TRP A 26 1.12 -12.78 -7.07
CA TRP A 26 1.65 -14.04 -6.59
C TRP A 26 2.60 -13.83 -5.41
N GLN A 27 3.70 -13.10 -5.60
CA GLN A 27 4.73 -12.89 -4.57
C GLN A 27 4.18 -12.23 -3.29
N THR A 28 3.18 -11.38 -3.45
CA THR A 28 2.70 -10.55 -2.35
C THR A 28 1.65 -11.27 -1.52
N TRP A 29 0.69 -11.96 -2.16
CA TRP A 29 -0.54 -12.39 -1.50
C TRP A 29 -0.80 -13.88 -1.52
N LEU A 30 -0.34 -14.58 -2.57
CA LEU A 30 -0.65 -16.01 -2.75
C LEU A 30 0.56 -16.90 -2.43
N GLU A 31 1.77 -16.41 -2.63
CA GLU A 31 3.00 -17.09 -2.24
C GLU A 31 3.09 -17.32 -0.73
N PRO A 32 2.72 -16.37 0.16
CA PRO A 32 2.80 -16.55 1.61
C PRO A 32 1.73 -17.49 2.18
N LEU A 33 0.81 -18.00 1.36
CA LEU A 33 -0.15 -18.99 1.80
C LEU A 33 0.56 -20.32 2.01
N ASP A 34 0.30 -20.96 3.14
CA ASP A 34 0.86 -22.28 3.44
C ASP A 34 -0.24 -23.30 3.76
N TYR A 35 0.00 -24.56 3.41
CA TYR A 35 -0.94 -25.64 3.65
C TYR A 35 -1.00 -25.96 5.14
N LEU A 36 -2.20 -25.90 5.71
CA LEU A 36 -2.42 -26.15 7.12
C LEU A 36 -3.04 -27.53 7.35
N ASP A 37 -4.21 -27.78 6.78
CA ASP A 37 -4.92 -29.04 6.92
C ASP A 37 -5.95 -29.24 5.80
N GLU A 38 -6.39 -30.48 5.61
CA GLU A 38 -7.44 -30.88 4.66
C GLU A 38 -8.36 -31.87 5.37
N ASP A 39 -9.58 -31.44 5.70
CA ASP A 39 -10.60 -32.29 6.28
C ASP A 39 -11.72 -32.47 5.26
N GLY A 40 -11.69 -33.59 4.51
CA GLY A 40 -12.77 -34.18 3.68
C GLY A 40 -13.51 -33.31 2.66
N ASP A 41 -14.00 -32.15 3.08
CA ASP A 41 -14.77 -31.13 2.35
C ASP A 41 -14.22 -29.71 2.62
N THR A 42 -13.06 -29.54 3.26
CA THR A 42 -12.45 -28.21 3.50
C THR A 42 -10.93 -28.22 3.43
N LEU A 43 -10.37 -27.43 2.51
CA LEU A 43 -8.94 -27.09 2.46
C LEU A 43 -8.67 -25.88 3.37
N THR A 44 -7.79 -26.05 4.36
CA THR A 44 -7.38 -24.99 5.28
C THR A 44 -5.96 -24.52 4.97
N MET A 45 -5.81 -23.21 4.78
CA MET A 45 -4.54 -22.56 4.47
C MET A 45 -4.24 -21.48 5.51
N SER A 46 -2.96 -21.30 5.83
CA SER A 46 -2.54 -20.23 6.73
C SER A 46 -2.18 -18.97 5.96
N THR A 47 -2.50 -17.81 6.55
CA THR A 47 -2.03 -16.51 6.12
C THR A 47 -1.13 -15.90 7.19
N PRO A 48 -0.15 -15.06 6.81
CA PRO A 48 0.79 -14.47 7.77
C PRO A 48 0.15 -13.43 8.72
N SER A 49 -1.07 -12.97 8.44
CA SER A 49 -1.84 -12.07 9.31
C SER A 49 -3.34 -12.11 9.04
N GLU A 50 -4.15 -11.62 9.99
CA GLU A 50 -5.61 -11.47 9.86
C GLU A 50 -6.01 -10.57 8.69
N PHE A 51 -5.19 -9.56 8.41
CA PHE A 51 -5.42 -8.70 7.25
C PHE A 51 -5.14 -9.40 5.92
N HIS A 52 -4.07 -10.21 5.82
CA HIS A 52 -3.83 -11.03 4.64
C HIS A 52 -4.98 -12.00 4.38
N LEU A 53 -5.52 -12.60 5.46
CA LEU A 53 -6.70 -13.44 5.39
C LEU A 53 -7.86 -12.70 4.76
N GLN A 54 -8.19 -11.51 5.29
CA GLN A 54 -9.33 -10.74 4.82
C GLN A 54 -9.18 -10.35 3.34
N TRP A 55 -8.01 -9.88 2.93
CA TRP A 55 -7.79 -9.46 1.54
C TRP A 55 -7.81 -10.62 0.54
N VAL A 56 -7.13 -11.73 0.87
CA VAL A 56 -7.10 -12.92 0.01
C VAL A 56 -8.51 -13.50 -0.11
N ASN A 57 -9.29 -13.49 0.98
CA ASN A 57 -10.69 -13.90 0.97
C ASN A 57 -11.55 -12.97 0.10
N ASP A 58 -11.44 -11.65 0.26
CA ASP A 58 -12.28 -10.69 -0.45
C ASP A 58 -12.00 -10.67 -1.97
N LYS A 59 -10.75 -10.87 -2.38
CA LYS A 59 -10.33 -10.76 -3.79
C LYS A 59 -10.24 -12.09 -4.52
N TYR A 60 -9.79 -13.12 -3.83
CA TYR A 60 -9.42 -14.39 -4.46
C TYR A 60 -10.21 -15.58 -3.94
N SER A 61 -11.20 -15.41 -3.06
CA SER A 61 -12.07 -16.52 -2.63
C SER A 61 -12.62 -17.32 -3.82
N SER A 62 -13.16 -16.65 -4.84
CA SER A 62 -13.71 -17.33 -6.01
C SER A 62 -12.65 -18.14 -6.78
N LEU A 63 -11.44 -17.58 -6.96
CA LEU A 63 -10.34 -18.24 -7.65
C LEU A 63 -9.80 -19.43 -6.83
N LEU A 64 -9.65 -19.24 -5.52
CA LEU A 64 -9.17 -20.26 -4.59
C LEU A 64 -10.16 -21.43 -4.54
N THR A 65 -11.44 -21.17 -4.36
CA THR A 65 -12.48 -22.22 -4.35
C THR A 65 -12.54 -22.96 -5.67
N GLN A 66 -12.47 -22.28 -6.82
CA GLN A 66 -12.46 -22.94 -8.13
C GLN A 66 -11.30 -23.92 -8.27
N LEU A 67 -10.09 -23.48 -7.92
CA LEU A 67 -8.90 -24.34 -8.00
C LEU A 67 -8.93 -25.46 -6.96
N ALA A 68 -9.60 -25.25 -5.82
CA ALA A 68 -9.72 -26.26 -4.78
C ALA A 68 -10.66 -27.38 -5.22
N VAL A 69 -11.75 -27.05 -5.93
CA VAL A 69 -12.62 -28.04 -6.58
C VAL A 69 -11.84 -28.82 -7.64
N ASP A 70 -11.08 -28.13 -8.49
CA ASP A 70 -10.36 -28.77 -9.61
C ASP A 70 -9.26 -29.76 -9.15
N ILE A 71 -8.59 -29.49 -8.02
CA ILE A 71 -7.39 -30.21 -7.59
C ILE A 71 -7.63 -31.12 -6.38
N TYR A 72 -8.50 -30.71 -5.45
CA TYR A 72 -8.77 -31.41 -4.20
C TYR A 72 -10.20 -31.97 -4.13
N ASP A 73 -11.03 -31.77 -5.18
CA ASP A 73 -12.46 -32.14 -5.18
C ASP A 73 -13.23 -31.54 -3.99
N THR A 74 -12.77 -30.39 -3.48
CA THR A 74 -13.29 -29.75 -2.27
C THR A 74 -13.96 -28.41 -2.59
N ALA A 75 -15.15 -28.19 -2.05
CA ALA A 75 -15.93 -26.98 -2.33
C ALA A 75 -15.66 -25.84 -1.33
N ARG A 76 -14.86 -26.06 -0.29
CA ARG A 76 -14.63 -25.06 0.77
C ARG A 76 -13.16 -24.81 1.01
N VAL A 77 -12.82 -23.52 1.04
CA VAL A 77 -11.50 -23.03 1.41
C VAL A 77 -11.64 -22.22 2.69
N ARG A 78 -10.86 -22.57 3.72
CA ARG A 78 -10.75 -21.81 4.96
C ARG A 78 -9.36 -21.20 5.03
N LEU A 79 -9.32 -19.91 5.34
CA LEU A 79 -8.08 -19.21 5.63
C LEU A 79 -7.99 -19.00 7.14
N GLU A 80 -6.82 -19.26 7.72
CA GLU A 80 -6.55 -18.99 9.13
C GLU A 80 -5.33 -18.08 9.27
N ALA A 81 -5.50 -16.99 10.00
CA ALA A 81 -4.39 -16.12 10.31
C ALA A 81 -3.53 -16.76 11.40
N ARG A 82 -2.32 -17.14 11.04
CA ARG A 82 -1.27 -17.45 12.02
C ARG A 82 -0.28 -16.30 12.00
N PRO A 83 -0.46 -15.27 12.84
CA PRO A 83 0.62 -14.32 13.08
C PRO A 83 1.81 -15.15 13.54
N ASN A 84 2.91 -15.15 12.79
CA ASN A 84 4.14 -15.79 13.25
C ASN A 84 4.54 -15.07 14.56
N GLY A 85 4.22 -15.72 15.69
CA GLY A 85 4.95 -15.52 16.93
C GLY A 85 6.34 -16.09 16.73
N ASP A 86 7.35 -15.26 16.99
CA ASP A 86 8.77 -15.57 16.96
C ASP A 86 9.39 -15.83 15.57
N ALA A 87 9.68 -14.74 14.86
CA ALA A 87 11.03 -14.57 14.32
C ALA A 87 11.67 -13.42 15.09
N ALA A 88 12.55 -13.81 16.03
CA ALA A 88 13.30 -12.91 16.88
C ALA A 88 13.94 -11.77 16.09
N ALA A 89 13.90 -10.58 16.68
CA ALA A 89 14.91 -9.58 16.48
C ALA A 89 16.29 -10.25 16.49
N SER A 90 16.95 -10.25 15.34
CA SER A 90 18.39 -10.46 15.26
C SER A 90 18.93 -9.26 14.55
N ASP A 91 19.61 -8.44 15.33
CA ASP A 91 20.50 -7.39 14.88
C ASP A 91 21.43 -7.93 13.79
N VAL A 92 21.30 -7.36 12.59
CA VAL A 92 22.47 -7.03 11.77
C VAL A 92 22.17 -5.68 11.13
N ILE A 93 22.60 -4.63 11.80
CA ILE A 93 22.97 -3.38 11.14
C ILE A 93 24.25 -3.73 10.38
N GLU A 94 24.18 -3.78 9.06
CA GLU A 94 25.38 -3.64 8.25
C GLU A 94 25.20 -2.40 7.39
N GLU A 95 25.96 -1.40 7.82
CA GLU A 95 26.11 -0.06 7.31
C GLU A 95 26.87 -0.12 5.98
N GLU A 96 26.20 0.20 4.87
CA GLU A 96 26.85 0.86 3.74
C GLU A 96 25.91 1.90 3.14
N ALA A 97 26.12 3.16 3.54
CA ALA A 97 25.93 4.28 2.64
C ALA A 97 27.12 4.30 1.66
N PRO A 98 26.94 4.86 0.46
CA PRO A 98 27.35 6.26 0.35
C PRO A 98 26.22 7.18 -0.11
N HIS A 99 26.21 8.36 0.51
CA HIS A 99 25.64 9.58 -0.04
C HIS A 99 26.08 9.79 -1.49
N GLU A 100 25.13 10.17 -2.36
CA GLU A 100 25.43 11.18 -3.38
C GLU A 100 24.20 12.00 -3.72
N THR A 101 24.24 13.25 -3.26
CA THR A 101 23.45 14.37 -3.74
C THR A 101 23.88 14.67 -5.17
N ALA A 102 23.00 14.56 -6.16
CA ALA A 102 23.29 15.04 -7.51
C ALA A 102 22.05 15.68 -8.14
N GLU A 103 22.12 17.00 -8.31
CA GLU A 103 21.33 17.77 -9.25
C GLU A 103 21.73 17.43 -10.72
N PRO A 104 20.87 17.67 -11.72
CA PRO A 104 20.98 17.03 -13.03
C PRO A 104 21.81 17.82 -14.04
N THR A 105 22.59 17.11 -14.86
CA THR A 105 23.08 17.57 -16.17
C THR A 105 22.34 16.84 -17.30
N PRO A 106 21.95 17.52 -18.39
CA PRO A 106 21.17 16.90 -19.46
C PRO A 106 22.08 16.24 -20.50
N GLY A 107 21.83 14.97 -20.79
CA GLY A 107 22.52 14.22 -21.84
C GLY A 107 21.80 12.89 -22.10
N SER A 108 21.08 12.86 -23.21
CA SER A 108 20.26 11.77 -23.76
C SER A 108 20.89 10.38 -23.77
N GLU A 109 20.14 9.35 -23.31
CA GLU A 109 20.01 7.96 -23.81
C GLU A 109 19.04 7.16 -22.88
N PRO A 110 18.66 5.91 -23.22
CA PRO A 110 17.30 5.48 -23.56
C PRO A 110 16.34 5.40 -22.35
N SER A 111 15.12 5.95 -22.47
CA SER A 111 13.97 5.82 -21.55
C SER A 111 14.32 5.24 -20.17
N ALA A 112 15.01 6.04 -19.34
CA ALA A 112 15.40 5.60 -18.00
C ALA A 112 14.15 5.16 -17.24
N ALA A 113 14.13 3.90 -16.79
CA ALA A 113 13.06 3.40 -15.93
C ALA A 113 12.85 4.39 -14.77
N PRO A 114 11.60 4.72 -14.40
CA PRO A 114 11.33 5.69 -13.36
C PRO A 114 12.06 5.30 -12.06
N LYS A 115 12.86 6.24 -11.52
CA LYS A 115 13.69 6.04 -10.31
C LYS A 115 12.88 5.52 -9.11
N TYR A 116 11.61 5.90 -9.04
CA TYR A 116 10.66 5.45 -8.02
C TYR A 116 9.52 4.69 -8.68
N SER A 117 9.63 3.36 -8.67
CA SER A 117 8.63 2.44 -9.18
C SER A 117 8.56 1.20 -8.30
N PHE A 118 7.48 0.43 -8.43
CA PHE A 118 7.33 -0.80 -7.66
C PHE A 118 8.34 -1.88 -8.05
N GLU A 119 8.81 -1.89 -9.31
CA GLU A 119 9.84 -2.81 -9.79
C GLU A 119 11.20 -2.55 -9.11
N ASN A 120 11.48 -1.28 -8.80
CA ASN A 120 12.72 -0.85 -8.16
C ASN A 120 12.63 -0.85 -6.63
N PHE A 121 11.51 -1.26 -6.05
CA PHE A 121 11.33 -1.33 -4.59
C PHE A 121 11.70 -2.72 -4.06
N ILE A 122 12.70 -2.78 -3.18
CA ILE A 122 13.13 -4.05 -2.58
C ILE A 122 12.13 -4.48 -1.51
N VAL A 123 11.44 -5.59 -1.77
CA VAL A 123 10.44 -6.16 -0.86
C VAL A 123 11.10 -7.15 0.10
N GLY A 124 10.87 -6.96 1.39
CA GLY A 124 11.30 -7.85 2.48
C GLY A 124 10.19 -8.02 3.53
N PRO A 125 10.37 -8.91 4.52
CA PRO A 125 9.33 -9.19 5.53
C PRO A 125 8.79 -7.95 6.25
N SER A 126 9.64 -6.96 6.51
CA SER A 126 9.30 -5.73 7.23
C SER A 126 8.47 -4.72 6.44
N ASN A 127 8.56 -4.73 5.10
CA ASN A 127 7.90 -3.73 4.23
C ASN A 127 6.89 -4.35 3.25
N ARG A 128 6.80 -5.69 3.18
CA ARG A 128 5.89 -6.44 2.29
C ARG A 128 4.46 -5.96 2.41
N PHE A 129 4.01 -5.67 3.64
CA PHE A 129 2.65 -5.17 3.87
C PHE A 129 2.40 -3.79 3.26
N ALA A 130 3.30 -2.84 3.52
CA ALA A 130 3.19 -1.49 2.98
C ALA A 130 3.25 -1.49 1.45
N TYR A 131 4.15 -2.31 0.88
CA TYR A 131 4.23 -2.55 -0.56
C TYR A 131 2.92 -3.10 -1.13
N ALA A 132 2.35 -4.13 -0.49
CA ALA A 132 1.11 -4.78 -0.91
C ALA A 132 -0.08 -3.81 -0.93
N ALA A 133 -0.24 -3.04 0.14
CA ALA A 133 -1.30 -2.05 0.26
C ALA A 133 -1.15 -0.92 -0.78
N ALA A 134 0.08 -0.44 -0.99
CA ALA A 134 0.38 0.55 -2.02
C ALA A 134 0.05 0.03 -3.43
N MET A 135 0.42 -1.20 -3.75
CA MET A 135 0.08 -1.82 -5.04
C MET A 135 -1.43 -1.91 -5.25
N ALA A 136 -2.17 -2.40 -4.25
CA ALA A 136 -3.63 -2.52 -4.34
C ALA A 136 -4.32 -1.17 -4.57
N VAL A 137 -3.83 -0.12 -3.92
CA VAL A 137 -4.30 1.26 -4.12
C VAL A 137 -3.98 1.78 -5.51
N ALA A 138 -2.81 1.46 -6.05
CA ALA A 138 -2.42 1.90 -7.39
C ALA A 138 -3.25 1.22 -8.49
N GLU A 139 -3.58 -0.06 -8.32
CA GLU A 139 -4.41 -0.82 -9.26
C GLU A 139 -5.89 -0.39 -9.23
N GLN A 140 -6.41 -0.06 -8.06
CA GLN A 140 -7.82 0.30 -7.87
C GLN A 140 -7.99 1.52 -6.95
N PRO A 141 -7.60 2.73 -7.40
CA PRO A 141 -7.68 3.94 -6.58
C PRO A 141 -9.10 4.20 -6.08
N GLY A 142 -9.22 4.58 -4.81
CA GLY A 142 -10.47 4.99 -4.16
C GLY A 142 -11.35 3.83 -3.69
N LYS A 143 -11.06 2.58 -4.08
CA LYS A 143 -11.89 1.42 -3.75
C LYS A 143 -11.51 0.73 -2.44
N HIS A 144 -10.20 0.51 -2.23
CA HIS A 144 -9.66 -0.21 -1.07
C HIS A 144 -8.63 0.66 -0.39
N TYR A 145 -8.54 0.56 0.94
CA TYR A 145 -7.55 1.31 1.74
C TYR A 145 -7.58 2.81 1.44
N ASN A 146 -8.75 3.42 1.62
CA ASN A 146 -8.93 4.86 1.46
C ASN A 146 -9.36 5.50 2.80
N PRO A 147 -8.44 6.19 3.49
CA PRO A 147 -7.08 6.52 3.07
C PRO A 147 -6.08 5.36 3.24
N LEU A 148 -4.99 5.38 2.48
CA LEU A 148 -3.80 4.56 2.74
C LEU A 148 -2.81 5.39 3.56
N PHE A 149 -2.52 4.96 4.77
CA PHE A 149 -1.57 5.63 5.67
C PHE A 149 -0.31 4.77 5.83
N ILE A 150 0.82 5.26 5.33
CA ILE A 150 2.13 4.58 5.39
C ILE A 150 2.98 5.29 6.43
N TYR A 151 3.45 4.57 7.44
CA TYR A 151 4.34 5.13 8.45
C TYR A 151 5.60 4.30 8.67
N GLY A 152 6.63 4.97 9.16
CA GLY A 152 7.91 4.36 9.50
C GLY A 152 9.00 5.41 9.55
N SER A 153 10.10 5.11 10.24
CA SER A 153 11.25 6.02 10.35
C SER A 153 11.76 6.52 8.98
N ALA A 154 12.57 7.57 9.00
CA ALA A 154 13.25 8.09 7.82
C ALA A 154 14.02 6.96 7.10
N GLY A 155 14.03 6.99 5.77
CA GLY A 155 14.75 6.02 4.94
C GLY A 155 14.04 4.68 4.69
N LEU A 156 12.89 4.40 5.31
CA LEU A 156 12.16 3.13 5.13
C LEU A 156 11.31 3.04 3.85
N GLY A 157 11.56 3.90 2.87
CA GLY A 157 10.93 3.82 1.54
C GLY A 157 9.51 4.39 1.42
N LYS A 158 9.04 5.20 2.38
CA LYS A 158 7.72 5.85 2.33
C LYS A 158 7.50 6.66 1.05
N THR A 159 8.39 7.62 0.78
CA THR A 159 8.36 8.45 -0.43
C THR A 159 8.48 7.62 -1.71
N HIS A 160 9.29 6.54 -1.68
CA HIS A 160 9.40 5.60 -2.80
C HIS A 160 8.04 4.94 -3.08
N LEU A 161 7.34 4.45 -2.06
CA LEU A 161 6.01 3.85 -2.20
C LEU A 161 4.98 4.87 -2.71
N LEU A 162 4.97 6.10 -2.19
CA LEU A 162 4.07 7.16 -2.66
C LEU A 162 4.25 7.42 -4.16
N HIS A 163 5.50 7.57 -4.61
CA HIS A 163 5.79 7.77 -6.02
C HIS A 163 5.48 6.53 -6.87
N SER A 164 5.67 5.32 -6.33
CA SER A 164 5.34 4.08 -7.03
C SER A 164 3.84 3.95 -7.26
N VAL A 165 3.01 4.32 -6.28
CA VAL A 165 1.54 4.42 -6.48
C VAL A 165 1.23 5.36 -7.63
N ALA A 166 1.86 6.55 -7.65
CA ALA A 166 1.63 7.55 -8.69
C ALA A 166 2.01 7.02 -10.08
N ALA A 167 3.18 6.40 -10.20
CA ALA A 167 3.71 5.87 -11.46
C ALA A 167 2.79 4.75 -11.99
N GLN A 168 2.49 3.76 -11.16
CA GLN A 168 1.65 2.62 -11.53
C GLN A 168 0.21 3.04 -11.86
N SER A 169 -0.39 3.95 -11.07
CA SER A 169 -1.74 4.47 -11.34
C SER A 169 -1.79 5.20 -12.68
N ARG A 170 -0.74 5.96 -13.03
CA ARG A 170 -0.63 6.66 -14.32
C ARG A 170 -0.49 5.70 -15.49
N GLU A 171 0.27 4.64 -15.32
CA GLU A 171 0.45 3.62 -16.35
C GLU A 171 -0.86 2.89 -16.63
N LEU A 172 -1.60 2.51 -15.58
CA LEU A 172 -2.88 1.82 -15.71
C LEU A 172 -4.00 2.72 -16.22
N ASN A 173 -4.01 4.00 -15.82
CA ASN A 173 -5.00 4.96 -16.28
C ASN A 173 -4.38 6.37 -16.45
N PRO A 174 -3.94 6.71 -17.67
CA PRO A 174 -3.34 8.02 -17.96
C PRO A 174 -4.28 9.22 -17.80
N ALA A 175 -5.60 9.00 -17.71
CA ALA A 175 -6.58 10.07 -17.54
C ALA A 175 -6.71 10.56 -16.09
N LEU A 176 -6.14 9.84 -15.11
CA LEU A 176 -6.22 10.21 -13.70
C LEU A 176 -5.48 11.51 -13.42
N VAL A 177 -6.18 12.44 -12.76
CA VAL A 177 -5.61 13.67 -12.24
C VAL A 177 -5.04 13.39 -10.86
N MET A 178 -3.71 13.38 -10.76
CA MET A 178 -3.02 13.03 -9.52
C MET A 178 -2.16 14.19 -9.03
N ARG A 179 -2.04 14.34 -7.71
CA ARG A 179 -1.11 15.29 -7.11
C ARG A 179 -0.29 14.64 -6.01
N TYR A 180 1.02 14.70 -6.17
CA TYR A 180 1.98 14.57 -5.09
C TYR A 180 2.26 15.95 -4.50
N VAL A 181 2.34 16.03 -3.17
CA VAL A 181 2.67 17.24 -2.44
C VAL A 181 3.29 16.87 -1.09
N THR A 182 4.30 17.62 -0.64
CA THR A 182 4.77 17.51 0.74
C THR A 182 3.88 18.32 1.68
N SER A 183 3.87 18.00 2.97
CA SER A 183 3.12 18.79 3.95
C SER A 183 3.61 20.25 4.02
N GLU A 184 4.89 20.50 3.78
CA GLU A 184 5.44 21.86 3.69
C GLU A 184 4.93 22.63 2.46
N GLU A 185 4.91 21.99 1.28
CA GLU A 185 4.37 22.60 0.07
C GLU A 185 2.87 22.91 0.22
N PHE A 186 2.10 21.98 0.79
CA PHE A 186 0.68 22.18 1.08
C PHE A 186 0.45 23.37 2.03
N PHE A 187 1.29 23.49 3.07
CA PHE A 187 1.26 24.63 3.99
C PHE A 187 1.59 25.94 3.28
N ASN A 188 2.64 25.98 2.45
CA ASN A 188 3.04 27.17 1.72
C ASN A 188 1.95 27.62 0.73
N ASP A 189 1.36 26.69 -0.01
CA ASP A 189 0.25 26.96 -0.93
C ASP A 189 -1.00 27.49 -0.18
N PHE A 190 -1.26 26.97 1.03
CA PHE A 190 -2.35 27.45 1.89
C PHE A 190 -2.11 28.90 2.35
N VAL A 191 -0.91 29.19 2.88
CA VAL A 191 -0.52 30.54 3.32
C VAL A 191 -0.60 31.53 2.16
N ASP A 192 -0.16 31.13 0.97
CA ASP A 192 -0.24 31.97 -0.22
C ASP A 192 -1.69 32.22 -0.66
N GLY A 193 -2.55 31.20 -0.58
CA GLY A 193 -3.99 31.32 -0.83
C GLY A 193 -4.65 32.34 0.09
N ILE A 194 -4.31 32.35 1.38
CA ILE A 194 -4.81 33.34 2.34
C ILE A 194 -4.26 34.73 1.99
N ARG A 195 -2.94 34.86 1.87
CA ARG A 195 -2.24 36.15 1.67
C ARG A 195 -2.71 36.86 0.40
N ARG A 196 -2.93 36.11 -0.68
CA ARG A 196 -3.36 36.64 -1.97
C ARG A 196 -4.88 36.72 -2.13
N LYS A 197 -5.66 36.29 -1.12
CA LYS A 197 -7.12 36.16 -1.17
C LYS A 197 -7.58 35.26 -2.33
N ARG A 198 -6.88 34.16 -2.58
CA ARG A 198 -7.14 33.18 -3.64
C ARG A 198 -7.33 31.76 -3.09
N MET A 199 -8.06 31.65 -1.98
CA MET A 199 -8.36 30.34 -1.38
C MET A 199 -9.14 29.40 -2.32
N ASP A 200 -9.88 29.95 -3.29
CA ASP A 200 -10.57 29.13 -4.28
C ASP A 200 -9.60 28.44 -5.25
N GLU A 201 -8.45 29.06 -5.58
CA GLU A 201 -7.40 28.43 -6.38
C GLU A 201 -6.77 27.27 -5.62
N PHE A 202 -6.47 27.47 -4.32
CA PHE A 202 -5.98 26.43 -3.44
C PHE A 202 -6.96 25.23 -3.37
N LYS A 203 -8.24 25.50 -3.12
CA LYS A 203 -9.27 24.45 -3.06
C LYS A 203 -9.41 23.71 -4.39
N ASN A 204 -9.48 24.43 -5.52
CA ASN A 204 -9.57 23.79 -6.83
C ASN A 204 -8.34 22.94 -7.15
N ARG A 205 -7.16 23.41 -6.74
CA ARG A 205 -5.92 22.64 -6.85
C ARG A 205 -6.09 21.32 -6.10
N TYR A 206 -6.35 21.34 -4.79
CA TYR A 206 -6.30 20.12 -3.99
C TYR A 206 -7.58 19.27 -3.95
N ARG A 207 -8.74 19.77 -4.40
CA ARG A 207 -10.04 19.07 -4.29
C ARG A 207 -10.62 18.59 -5.62
N ARG A 208 -9.97 18.88 -6.76
CA ARG A 208 -10.38 18.40 -8.10
C ARG A 208 -9.34 17.42 -8.66
N ILE A 209 -9.10 16.35 -7.92
CA ILE A 209 -8.12 15.32 -8.26
C ILE A 209 -8.68 13.94 -7.93
N ASP A 210 -8.22 12.92 -8.65
CA ASP A 210 -8.59 11.53 -8.44
C ASP A 210 -7.69 10.87 -7.38
N ILE A 211 -6.43 11.31 -7.27
CA ILE A 211 -5.49 10.80 -6.24
C ILE A 211 -4.70 11.95 -5.62
N LEU A 212 -4.70 12.01 -4.29
CA LEU A 212 -3.82 12.86 -3.49
C LEU A 212 -2.77 12.00 -2.78
N LEU A 213 -1.50 12.30 -3.03
CA LEU A 213 -0.35 11.70 -2.34
C LEU A 213 0.27 12.81 -1.47
N LEU A 214 0.15 12.69 -0.16
CA LEU A 214 0.65 13.65 0.81
C LEU A 214 1.83 13.05 1.58
N ASP A 215 3.01 13.63 1.42
CA ASP A 215 4.22 13.18 2.13
C ASP A 215 4.40 13.93 3.47
N ASP A 216 4.95 13.22 4.46
CA ASP A 216 5.38 13.75 5.75
C ASP A 216 4.33 14.54 6.54
N VAL A 217 3.15 13.96 6.77
CA VAL A 217 2.03 14.62 7.48
C VAL A 217 2.36 15.08 8.92
N GLN A 218 3.44 14.56 9.52
CA GLN A 218 3.95 15.00 10.82
C GLN A 218 4.25 16.50 10.88
N PHE A 219 4.54 17.15 9.75
CA PHE A 219 4.79 18.60 9.71
C PHE A 219 3.56 19.45 10.08
N PHE A 220 2.35 18.88 10.09
CA PHE A 220 1.15 19.57 10.55
C PHE A 220 1.00 19.57 12.08
N GLU A 221 1.81 18.81 12.82
CA GLU A 221 1.78 18.78 14.28
C GLU A 221 2.00 20.19 14.85
N GLY A 222 1.12 20.61 15.78
CA GLY A 222 1.16 21.95 16.37
C GLY A 222 0.65 23.08 15.46
N LYS A 223 0.18 22.79 14.24
CA LYS A 223 -0.35 23.78 13.29
C LYS A 223 -1.85 23.57 13.04
N GLU A 224 -2.69 23.98 14.00
CA GLU A 224 -4.13 23.70 13.98
C GLU A 224 -4.87 24.19 12.72
N GLN A 225 -4.56 25.39 12.24
CA GLN A 225 -5.25 25.98 11.08
C GLN A 225 -5.03 25.19 9.79
N ILE A 226 -3.78 24.78 9.50
CA ILE A 226 -3.50 23.99 8.30
C ILE A 226 -4.04 22.56 8.45
N LEU A 227 -3.99 22.00 9.66
CA LEU A 227 -4.56 20.69 9.94
C LEU A 227 -6.07 20.67 9.68
N GLU A 228 -6.79 21.71 10.10
CA GLU A 228 -8.22 21.87 9.83
C GLU A 228 -8.52 21.98 8.32
N GLU A 229 -7.78 22.80 7.58
CA GLU A 229 -7.95 22.92 6.13
C GLU A 229 -7.59 21.62 5.39
N PHE A 230 -6.55 20.91 5.84
CA PHE A 230 -6.23 19.57 5.36
C PHE A 230 -7.40 18.62 5.57
N PHE A 231 -8.03 18.61 6.75
CA PHE A 231 -9.20 17.77 6.99
C PHE A 231 -10.39 18.15 6.09
N HIS A 232 -10.63 19.43 5.82
CA HIS A 232 -11.68 19.82 4.86
C HIS A 232 -11.39 19.29 3.45
N THR A 233 -10.13 19.37 3.02
CA THR A 233 -9.68 18.82 1.73
C THR A 233 -9.81 17.30 1.70
N PHE A 234 -9.33 16.62 2.74
CA PHE A 234 -9.44 15.18 2.95
C PHE A 234 -10.89 14.71 2.80
N ASN A 235 -11.82 15.29 3.57
CA ASN A 235 -13.22 14.85 3.56
C ASN A 235 -13.87 15.09 2.20
N THR A 236 -13.54 16.19 1.52
CA THR A 236 -14.07 16.48 0.18
C THR A 236 -13.64 15.41 -0.81
N LEU A 237 -12.35 15.06 -0.81
CA LEU A 237 -11.78 14.03 -1.69
C LEU A 237 -12.33 12.64 -1.36
N HIS A 238 -12.36 12.29 -0.08
CA HIS A 238 -12.83 10.99 0.38
C HIS A 238 -14.30 10.74 0.00
N GLN A 239 -15.17 11.74 0.22
CA GLN A 239 -16.58 11.67 -0.18
C GLN A 239 -16.78 11.61 -1.70
N ALA A 240 -15.86 12.21 -2.46
CA ALA A 240 -15.86 12.12 -3.92
C ALA A 240 -15.32 10.78 -4.46
N GLY A 241 -14.83 9.89 -3.58
CA GLY A 241 -14.20 8.62 -3.97
C GLY A 241 -12.76 8.76 -4.46
N SER A 242 -12.16 9.95 -4.34
CA SER A 242 -10.74 10.16 -4.67
C SER A 242 -9.86 9.38 -3.68
N GLN A 243 -8.77 8.81 -4.18
CA GLN A 243 -7.80 8.10 -3.35
C GLN A 243 -6.95 9.08 -2.55
N LEU A 244 -6.77 8.80 -1.27
CA LEU A 244 -5.82 9.49 -0.40
C LEU A 244 -4.69 8.53 -0.01
N VAL A 245 -3.44 8.90 -0.25
CA VAL A 245 -2.26 8.20 0.25
C VAL A 245 -1.44 9.19 1.07
N ILE A 246 -1.17 8.84 2.31
CA ILE A 246 -0.53 9.73 3.28
C ILE A 246 0.67 9.01 3.86
N SER A 247 1.79 9.71 3.97
CA SER A 247 2.99 9.22 4.64
C SER A 247 3.22 9.92 5.98
N SER A 248 3.85 9.21 6.92
CA SER A 248 4.37 9.82 8.15
C SER A 248 5.64 9.15 8.68
N ASP A 249 6.54 9.93 9.27
CA ASP A 249 7.63 9.39 10.08
C ASP A 249 7.17 8.83 11.44
N ARG A 250 5.95 9.14 11.86
CA ARG A 250 5.41 8.79 13.17
C ARG A 250 4.21 7.88 13.04
N HIS A 251 4.08 6.95 13.99
CA HIS A 251 2.86 6.17 14.11
C HIS A 251 1.66 7.10 14.42
N THR A 252 0.47 6.80 13.89
CA THR A 252 -0.75 7.61 14.07
C THR A 252 -1.03 7.96 15.54
N ARG A 253 -0.84 7.01 16.47
CA ARG A 253 -0.86 7.19 17.94
C ARG A 253 0.00 8.32 18.51
N HIS A 254 1.06 8.73 17.81
CA HIS A 254 1.89 9.88 18.22
C HIS A 254 1.44 11.19 17.58
N LEU A 255 0.46 11.15 16.68
CA LEU A 255 -0.22 12.29 16.08
C LEU A 255 -1.64 12.37 16.66
N SER A 256 -1.77 12.46 17.98
CA SER A 256 -3.05 12.33 18.71
C SER A 256 -4.20 13.14 18.10
N THR A 257 -3.96 14.40 17.73
CA THR A 257 -4.98 15.25 17.08
C THR A 257 -5.40 14.76 15.69
N LEU A 258 -4.47 14.19 14.92
CA LEU A 258 -4.73 13.61 13.61
C LEU A 258 -5.44 12.26 13.75
N GLU A 259 -4.98 11.40 14.66
CA GLU A 259 -5.57 10.10 14.94
C GLU A 259 -7.00 10.20 15.43
N ASP A 260 -7.30 11.08 16.40
CA ASP A 260 -8.66 11.25 16.93
C ASP A 260 -9.64 11.69 15.84
N ARG A 261 -9.19 12.55 14.93
CA ARG A 261 -10.02 13.07 13.82
C ARG A 261 -10.14 12.08 12.66
N LEU A 262 -9.14 11.24 12.43
CA LEU A 262 -9.23 10.13 11.48
C LEU A 262 -10.14 9.01 12.04
N ARG A 263 -9.90 8.53 13.27
CA ARG A 263 -10.70 7.47 13.91
C ARG A 263 -12.16 7.84 14.17
N SER A 264 -12.45 9.11 14.48
CA SER A 264 -13.84 9.53 14.70
C SER A 264 -14.65 9.63 13.42
N ARG A 265 -13.98 9.68 12.26
CA ARG A 265 -14.62 9.87 10.96
C ARG A 265 -14.53 8.63 10.06
N PHE A 266 -13.63 7.69 10.35
CA PHE A 266 -13.31 6.48 9.57
C PHE A 266 -13.05 5.29 10.50
#